data_AF-A0A9D9L5Q6-F1
#
_entry.id   AF-A0A9D9L5Q6-F1
#
_cell.length_a   1.000
_cell.length_b   1.000
_cell.length_c   1.000
_cell.angle_alpha   90.00
_cell.angle_beta   90.00
_cell.angle_gamma   90.00
#
_symmetry.space_group_name_H-M   'P 1'
#
loop_
_entity.id
_entity.type
_entity.pdbx_description
1 polymer ?
#
loop_
_entity_poly.entity_id
_entity_poly.type
_entity_poly.pdbx_seq_one_letter_code
_entity_poly.pdbx_strand_id
1 'polypeptide(L)'
;MNTLELRNIKISNNYENECFFIDGIPLHEYMEKWVETSDKGNDLRDFTPLDDLALTWKGSFDNDGDARFMRWLMEKDKLNIPILSCPDDMDFSCIVIVAETEKTDKYVYWKRIGMIDHANESHKQEKEYGIVFADNYTDEDWEKYADAALMPVDSVEWREWISANWSEELFRRRINYTYHYYQDDRNIKWLCECNWCFDRTAYDRLTASCRPKWCMDKDE
;
A
#
# COMPACT_ATOMS: atom_id res chain seq x y z
N MET A 1 -19.93 13.34 -9.88
CA MET A 1 -19.52 12.05 -9.30
C MET A 1 -18.66 11.39 -10.36
N ASN A 2 -17.48 10.97 -9.97
CA ASN A 2 -16.50 10.36 -10.86
C ASN A 2 -16.77 8.85 -10.96
N THR A 3 -16.32 8.22 -12.04
CA THR A 3 -16.26 6.76 -12.17
C THR A 3 -14.85 6.27 -11.85
N LEU A 4 -14.75 5.08 -11.26
CA LEU A 4 -13.49 4.38 -11.04
C LEU A 4 -13.61 2.97 -11.63
N GLU A 5 -12.68 2.62 -12.51
CA GLU A 5 -12.64 1.33 -13.18
C GLU A 5 -11.21 0.80 -13.24
N LEU A 6 -11.05 -0.50 -13.44
CA LEU A 6 -9.78 -1.13 -13.76
C LEU A 6 -9.82 -1.65 -15.19
N ARG A 7 -8.78 -1.36 -15.97
CA ARG A 7 -8.64 -1.85 -17.35
C ARG A 7 -7.18 -2.15 -17.66
N ASN A 8 -6.95 -3.13 -18.53
CA ASN A 8 -5.63 -3.37 -19.09
C ASN A 8 -5.28 -2.27 -20.10
N ILE A 9 -4.04 -1.78 -20.01
CA ILE A 9 -3.43 -0.86 -20.95
C ILE A 9 -2.17 -1.49 -21.52
N LYS A 10 -1.81 -1.11 -22.75
CA LYS A 10 -0.47 -1.38 -23.28
C LYS A 10 0.43 -0.24 -22.85
N ILE A 11 1.51 -0.59 -22.18
CA ILE A 11 2.46 0.37 -21.62
C ILE A 11 3.69 0.51 -22.53
N SER A 12 4.52 1.50 -22.24
CA SER A 12 5.66 1.94 -23.07
C SER A 12 6.68 0.84 -23.42
N ASN A 13 6.80 -0.21 -22.60
CA ASN A 13 7.63 -1.39 -22.82
C ASN A 13 6.91 -2.54 -23.59
N ASN A 14 5.69 -2.29 -24.10
CA ASN A 14 4.84 -3.21 -24.86
C ASN A 14 4.32 -4.42 -24.05
N TYR A 15 4.34 -4.33 -22.72
CA TYR A 15 3.64 -5.24 -21.82
C TYR A 15 2.19 -4.75 -21.58
N GLU A 16 1.35 -5.63 -21.05
CA GLU A 16 0.04 -5.24 -20.54
C GLU A 16 0.15 -4.97 -19.04
N ASN A 17 -0.33 -3.81 -18.60
CA ASN A 17 -0.46 -3.46 -17.20
C ASN A 17 -1.93 -3.13 -16.90
N GLU A 18 -2.41 -3.42 -15.70
CA GLU A 18 -3.74 -3.02 -15.27
C GLU A 18 -3.64 -1.63 -14.62
N CYS A 19 -4.55 -0.73 -14.95
CA CYS A 19 -4.51 0.67 -14.50
C CYS A 19 -5.88 1.12 -13.99
N PHE A 20 -5.88 2.05 -13.02
CA PHE A 20 -7.08 2.80 -12.65
C PHE A 20 -7.48 3.75 -13.76
N PHE A 21 -8.76 3.73 -14.11
CA PHE A 21 -9.40 4.70 -14.99
C PHE A 21 -10.36 5.56 -14.18
N ILE A 22 -10.20 6.87 -14.28
CA ILE A 22 -11.07 7.84 -13.62
C ILE A 22 -11.73 8.68 -14.70
N ASP A 23 -13.06 8.60 -14.76
CA ASP A 23 -13.87 9.20 -15.84
C ASP A 23 -13.38 8.81 -17.26
N GLY A 24 -12.85 7.59 -17.39
CA GLY A 24 -12.35 7.05 -18.65
C GLY A 24 -10.93 7.47 -19.03
N ILE A 25 -10.22 8.22 -18.18
CA ILE A 25 -8.82 8.61 -18.36
C ILE A 25 -7.95 7.75 -17.43
N PRO A 26 -6.86 7.13 -17.92
CA PRO A 26 -6.00 6.31 -17.06
C PRO A 26 -5.23 7.19 -16.06
N LEU A 27 -4.98 6.65 -14.86
CA LEU A 27 -4.43 7.43 -13.75
C LEU A 27 -3.03 7.97 -14.06
N HIS A 28 -2.19 7.23 -14.79
CA HIS A 28 -0.85 7.69 -15.15
C HIS A 28 -0.87 8.98 -15.98
N GLU A 29 -1.85 9.17 -16.88
CA GLU A 29 -1.99 10.43 -17.65
C GLU A 29 -2.31 11.64 -16.78
N TYR A 30 -3.03 11.43 -15.66
CA TYR A 30 -3.22 12.50 -14.67
C TYR A 30 -1.90 12.79 -13.94
N MET A 31 -1.19 11.75 -13.52
CA MET A 31 0.07 11.87 -12.81
C MET A 31 1.16 12.54 -13.65
N GLU A 32 1.24 12.24 -14.95
CA GLU A 32 2.16 12.90 -15.88
C GLU A 32 1.99 14.42 -15.85
N LYS A 33 0.73 14.89 -15.90
CA LYS A 33 0.37 16.31 -15.85
C LYS A 33 0.69 16.94 -14.48
N TRP A 34 0.43 16.23 -13.39
CA TRP A 34 0.73 16.72 -12.04
C TRP A 34 2.24 16.84 -11.80
N VAL A 35 3.02 15.89 -12.30
CA VAL A 35 4.47 15.94 -12.23
C VAL A 35 5.00 17.12 -13.05
N GLU A 36 4.49 17.33 -14.26
CA GLU A 36 4.89 18.44 -15.14
C GLU A 36 4.65 19.83 -14.54
N THR A 37 3.63 19.95 -13.70
CA THR A 37 3.16 21.22 -13.14
C THR A 37 3.59 21.44 -11.70
N SER A 38 4.23 20.46 -11.06
CA SER A 38 4.70 20.57 -9.67
C SER A 38 6.21 20.74 -9.61
N ASP A 39 6.67 21.72 -8.85
CA ASP A 39 8.11 21.91 -8.54
C ASP A 39 8.72 20.69 -7.81
N LYS A 40 7.88 19.77 -7.31
CA LYS A 40 8.25 18.56 -6.56
C LYS A 40 8.15 17.27 -7.40
N GLY A 41 7.77 17.36 -8.66
CA GLY A 41 7.43 16.19 -9.48
C GLY A 41 8.63 15.47 -10.13
N ASN A 42 9.79 16.13 -10.22
CA ASN A 42 10.93 15.59 -10.96
C ASN A 42 11.40 14.23 -10.43
N ASP A 43 11.30 13.99 -9.12
CA ASP A 43 11.72 12.72 -8.50
C ASP A 43 10.99 11.51 -9.12
N LEU A 44 9.70 11.62 -9.49
CA LEU A 44 8.91 10.49 -10.00
C LEU A 44 9.33 10.00 -11.38
N ARG A 45 9.79 10.90 -12.26
CA ARG A 45 10.15 10.56 -13.65
C ARG A 45 11.50 9.86 -13.76
N ASP A 46 12.35 10.04 -12.75
CA ASP A 46 13.71 9.52 -12.76
C ASP A 46 13.76 8.02 -12.38
N PHE A 47 12.73 7.49 -11.71
CA PHE A 47 12.74 6.11 -11.23
C PHE A 47 12.05 5.11 -12.18
N THR A 48 10.90 5.44 -12.77
CA THR A 48 10.19 4.54 -13.70
C THR A 48 9.13 5.28 -14.53
N PRO A 49 8.78 4.80 -15.75
CA PRO A 49 7.59 5.28 -16.45
C PRO A 49 6.33 5.13 -15.58
N LEU A 50 5.52 6.18 -15.49
CA LEU A 50 4.33 6.19 -14.62
C LEU A 50 3.25 5.19 -15.05
N ASP A 51 3.28 4.77 -16.31
CA ASP A 51 2.41 3.74 -16.85
C ASP A 51 2.83 2.32 -16.42
N ASP A 52 4.04 2.12 -15.91
CA ASP A 52 4.59 0.82 -15.46
C ASP A 52 4.32 0.54 -13.96
N LEU A 53 3.82 1.51 -13.20
CA LEU A 53 3.48 1.29 -11.79
C LEU A 53 2.37 0.23 -11.63
N ALA A 54 2.53 -0.68 -10.69
CA ALA A 54 1.63 -1.79 -10.44
C ALA A 54 0.53 -1.45 -9.42
N LEU A 55 -0.68 -1.97 -9.61
CA LEU A 55 -1.79 -1.79 -8.68
C LEU A 55 -1.58 -2.57 -7.38
N THR A 56 -1.58 -1.89 -6.24
CA THR A 56 -1.45 -2.53 -4.92
C THR A 56 -2.68 -3.32 -4.50
N TRP A 57 -3.85 -3.06 -5.08
CA TRP A 57 -5.10 -3.73 -4.71
C TRP A 57 -5.22 -5.15 -5.28
N LYS A 58 -4.46 -5.45 -6.33
CA LYS A 58 -4.43 -6.75 -7.03
C LYS A 58 -3.02 -7.31 -7.17
N GLY A 59 -2.01 -6.58 -6.70
CA GLY A 59 -0.61 -6.94 -6.83
C GLY A 59 -0.30 -8.34 -6.31
N SER A 60 0.62 -9.01 -6.99
CA SER A 60 1.31 -10.18 -6.47
C SER A 60 2.45 -9.68 -5.59
N PHE A 61 2.19 -9.59 -4.29
CA PHE A 61 3.20 -9.14 -3.33
C PHE A 61 4.30 -10.20 -3.17
N ASP A 62 5.52 -9.75 -2.87
CA ASP A 62 6.64 -10.66 -2.62
C ASP A 62 6.49 -11.43 -1.31
N ASN A 63 5.78 -10.83 -0.35
CA ASN A 63 5.50 -11.44 0.96
C ASN A 63 4.00 -11.39 1.32
N ASP A 64 3.47 -12.47 1.91
CA ASP A 64 2.05 -12.53 2.29
C ASP A 64 1.70 -11.50 3.38
N GLY A 65 2.66 -11.14 4.24
CA GLY A 65 2.46 -10.08 5.22
C GLY A 65 2.01 -8.75 4.59
N ASP A 66 2.56 -8.41 3.41
CA ASP A 66 2.19 -7.21 2.65
C ASP A 66 0.81 -7.34 1.99
N ALA A 67 0.50 -8.52 1.45
CA ALA A 67 -0.84 -8.80 0.91
C ALA A 67 -1.92 -8.72 2.01
N ARG A 68 -1.64 -9.27 3.21
CA ARG A 68 -2.50 -9.14 4.40
C ARG A 68 -2.66 -7.69 4.83
N PHE A 69 -1.57 -6.92 4.80
CA PHE A 69 -1.60 -5.50 5.12
C PHE A 69 -2.52 -4.72 4.17
N MET A 70 -2.43 -4.93 2.86
CA MET A 70 -3.34 -4.29 1.92
C MET A 70 -4.80 -4.64 2.14
N ARG A 71 -5.11 -5.92 2.40
CA ARG A 71 -6.49 -6.34 2.75
C ARG A 71 -6.99 -5.60 3.98
N TRP A 72 -6.16 -5.52 5.02
CA TRP A 72 -6.48 -4.79 6.25
C TRP A 72 -6.68 -3.28 6.04
N LEU A 73 -5.89 -2.65 5.16
CA LEU A 73 -6.08 -1.24 4.79
C LEU A 73 -7.39 -1.02 4.02
N MET A 74 -7.72 -1.92 3.10
CA MET A 74 -8.93 -1.83 2.27
C MET A 74 -10.23 -1.90 3.09
N GLU A 75 -10.19 -2.42 4.31
CA GLU A 75 -11.34 -2.47 5.23
C GLU A 75 -11.56 -1.14 5.98
N LYS A 76 -10.58 -0.22 5.98
CA LYS A 76 -10.68 1.04 6.73
C LYS A 76 -11.47 2.09 5.97
N ASP A 77 -12.18 2.94 6.70
CA ASP A 77 -12.96 4.04 6.12
C ASP A 77 -12.15 5.31 5.88
N LYS A 78 -11.17 5.64 6.72
CA LYS A 78 -10.35 6.85 6.57
C LYS A 78 -8.86 6.56 6.71
N LEU A 79 -8.13 6.77 5.63
CA LEU A 79 -6.68 6.52 5.54
C LEU A 79 -6.08 7.07 4.25
N ASN A 80 -4.76 7.24 4.24
CA ASN A 80 -3.95 7.26 3.04
C ASN A 80 -3.69 5.80 2.63
N ILE A 81 -4.34 5.36 1.55
CA ILE A 81 -4.23 3.98 1.04
C ILE A 81 -3.24 3.92 -0.11
N PRO A 82 -2.29 2.96 -0.13
CA PRO A 82 -1.49 2.67 -1.32
C PRO A 82 -2.40 2.27 -2.47
N ILE A 83 -2.19 2.87 -3.63
CA ILE A 83 -2.93 2.58 -4.86
C ILE A 83 -2.01 2.06 -5.97
N LEU A 84 -0.74 2.49 -5.97
CA LEU A 84 0.27 2.02 -6.92
C LEU A 84 1.60 1.78 -6.19
N SER A 85 2.38 0.82 -6.68
CA SER A 85 3.74 0.53 -6.23
C SER A 85 4.68 0.27 -7.41
N CYS A 86 5.99 0.34 -7.17
CA CYS A 86 6.98 -0.17 -8.11
C CYS A 86 6.72 -1.65 -8.43
N PRO A 87 6.72 -2.07 -9.71
CA PRO A 87 6.50 -3.47 -10.09
C PRO A 87 7.69 -4.38 -9.79
N ASP A 88 8.92 -3.83 -9.70
CA ASP A 88 10.15 -4.60 -9.47
C ASP A 88 10.30 -5.09 -8.02
N ASP A 89 9.65 -4.42 -7.08
CA ASP A 89 9.73 -4.71 -5.64
C ASP A 89 8.36 -4.48 -5.00
N MET A 90 7.53 -5.53 -5.01
CA MET A 90 6.15 -5.48 -4.54
C MET A 90 6.11 -5.77 -3.03
N ASP A 91 6.85 -4.97 -2.27
CA ASP A 91 7.01 -5.05 -0.81
C ASP A 91 6.88 -3.69 -0.08
N PHE A 92 6.56 -2.63 -0.84
CA PHE A 92 6.43 -1.22 -0.41
C PHE A 92 7.74 -0.48 -0.08
N SER A 93 8.91 -1.02 -0.41
CA SER A 93 10.19 -0.37 -0.10
C SER A 93 10.64 0.69 -1.12
N CYS A 94 10.05 0.68 -2.32
CA CYS A 94 10.43 1.54 -3.45
C CYS A 94 9.43 2.69 -3.65
N ILE A 95 8.86 2.84 -4.85
CA ILE A 95 7.84 3.87 -5.12
C ILE A 95 6.51 3.39 -4.55
N VAL A 96 5.87 4.22 -3.73
CA VAL A 96 4.49 3.99 -3.26
C VAL A 96 3.66 5.24 -3.49
N ILE A 97 2.60 5.12 -4.29
CA ILE A 97 1.61 6.17 -4.51
C ILE A 97 0.41 5.90 -3.62
N VAL A 98 -0.01 6.93 -2.88
CA VAL A 98 -1.15 6.87 -1.95
C VAL A 98 -2.27 7.82 -2.36
N ALA A 99 -3.49 7.44 -2.02
CA ALA A 99 -4.67 8.30 -2.08
C ALA A 99 -5.21 8.58 -0.67
N GLU A 100 -5.38 9.85 -0.32
CA GLU A 100 -6.12 10.23 0.90
C GLU A 100 -7.60 9.87 0.69
N THR A 101 -8.03 8.80 1.35
CA THR A 101 -9.33 8.17 1.17
C THR A 101 -10.22 8.40 2.37
N GLU A 102 -11.47 8.78 2.11
CA GLU A 102 -12.54 8.82 3.10
C GLU A 102 -13.79 8.14 2.54
N LYS A 103 -14.24 7.08 3.20
CA LYS A 103 -15.43 6.32 2.86
C LYS A 103 -16.57 6.74 3.79
N THR A 104 -17.72 6.97 3.19
CA THR A 104 -18.99 7.25 3.89
C THR A 104 -20.01 6.20 3.44
N ASP A 105 -21.22 6.23 4.02
CA ASP A 105 -22.29 5.31 3.64
C ASP A 105 -22.67 5.37 2.14
N LYS A 106 -22.43 6.52 1.48
CA LYS A 106 -22.88 6.78 0.11
C LYS A 106 -21.76 7.04 -0.88
N TYR A 107 -20.64 7.57 -0.41
CA TYR A 107 -19.56 8.02 -1.26
C TYR A 107 -18.19 7.59 -0.73
N VAL A 108 -17.25 7.44 -1.65
CA VAL A 108 -15.82 7.34 -1.36
C VAL A 108 -15.12 8.52 -2.00
N TYR A 109 -14.32 9.23 -1.21
CA TYR A 109 -13.56 10.39 -1.64
C TYR A 109 -12.09 10.05 -1.74
N TRP A 110 -11.47 10.38 -2.87
CA TRP A 110 -10.02 10.55 -2.96
C TRP A 110 -9.75 12.05 -2.99
N LYS A 111 -9.27 12.58 -1.86
CA LYS A 111 -9.06 14.03 -1.73
C LYS A 111 -7.80 14.46 -2.44
N ARG A 112 -6.71 13.72 -2.21
CA ARG A 112 -5.35 14.02 -2.67
C ARG A 112 -4.63 12.76 -3.09
N ILE A 113 -3.69 12.90 -4.02
CA ILE A 113 -2.77 11.84 -4.42
C ILE A 113 -1.35 12.29 -4.11
N GLY A 114 -0.54 11.40 -3.53
CA GLY A 114 0.82 11.69 -3.12
C GLY A 114 1.74 10.49 -3.28
N MET A 115 3.05 10.75 -3.19
CA MET A 115 4.08 9.73 -3.14
C MET A 115 4.68 9.66 -1.73
N ILE A 116 4.89 8.46 -1.20
CA ILE A 116 5.58 8.27 0.07
C ILE A 116 7.05 8.72 -0.07
N ASP A 117 7.51 9.47 0.93
CA ASP A 117 8.92 9.82 1.10
C ASP A 117 9.54 8.87 2.13
N HIS A 118 10.38 7.95 1.66
CA HIS A 118 11.06 6.95 2.51
C HIS A 118 12.28 7.51 3.27
N ALA A 119 12.63 8.80 3.09
CA ALA A 119 13.86 9.37 3.66
C ALA A 119 13.94 9.32 5.19
N ASN A 120 12.81 9.27 5.89
CA ASN A 120 12.74 9.25 7.35
C ASN A 120 12.41 7.86 7.92
N GLU A 121 12.40 6.81 7.09
CA GLU A 121 12.16 5.46 7.58
C GLU A 121 13.32 4.93 8.45
N SER A 122 12.97 4.15 9.46
CA SER A 122 13.92 3.53 10.37
C SER A 122 13.68 2.03 10.44
N HIS A 123 14.54 1.25 9.78
CA HIS A 123 14.52 -0.22 9.87
C HIS A 123 14.66 -0.73 11.31
N LYS A 124 15.34 0.04 12.17
CA LYS A 124 15.44 -0.32 13.59
C LYS A 124 14.07 -0.23 14.26
N GLN A 125 13.37 0.89 14.10
CA GLN A 125 12.03 1.06 14.67
C GLN A 125 11.06 0.08 14.03
N GLU A 126 11.11 -0.11 12.71
CA GLU A 126 10.26 -1.07 12.02
C GLU A 126 10.34 -2.48 12.65
N LYS A 127 11.55 -2.98 12.96
CA LYS A 127 11.73 -4.24 13.69
C LYS A 127 11.14 -4.23 15.10
N GLU A 128 11.36 -3.14 15.85
CA GLU A 128 10.83 -2.97 17.21
C GLU A 128 9.30 -2.90 17.23
N TYR A 129 8.67 -2.60 16.10
CA TYR A 129 7.23 -2.54 15.91
C TYR A 129 6.65 -3.85 15.31
N GLY A 130 7.46 -4.91 15.19
CA GLY A 130 7.04 -6.25 14.76
C GLY A 130 6.30 -7.03 15.86
N ILE A 131 6.54 -8.34 15.94
CA ILE A 131 5.95 -9.26 16.91
C ILE A 131 6.26 -8.86 18.36
N VAL A 132 7.37 -8.19 18.61
CA VAL A 132 7.75 -7.77 19.97
C VAL A 132 6.94 -6.57 20.48
N PHE A 133 6.18 -5.90 19.60
CA PHE A 133 5.38 -4.74 19.94
C PHE A 133 4.02 -5.15 20.50
N ALA A 134 3.98 -5.33 21.82
CA ALA A 134 2.82 -5.86 22.51
C ALA A 134 1.70 -4.84 22.79
N ASP A 135 1.92 -3.54 22.54
CA ASP A 135 0.94 -2.49 22.85
C ASP A 135 -0.39 -2.65 22.08
N ASN A 136 -0.34 -3.28 20.90
CA ASN A 136 -1.51 -3.54 20.05
C ASN A 136 -2.02 -4.99 20.15
N TYR A 137 -1.54 -5.79 21.11
CA TYR A 137 -1.97 -7.18 21.25
C TYR A 137 -3.41 -7.29 21.75
N THR A 138 -4.18 -8.15 21.11
CA THR A 138 -5.45 -8.68 21.63
C THR A 138 -5.21 -9.84 22.60
N ASP A 139 -6.26 -10.28 23.29
CA ASP A 139 -6.20 -11.49 24.14
C ASP A 139 -5.78 -12.73 23.33
N GLU A 140 -6.25 -12.85 22.09
CA GLU A 140 -5.87 -13.94 21.18
C GLU A 140 -4.39 -13.87 20.78
N ASP A 141 -3.86 -12.65 20.59
CA ASP A 141 -2.44 -12.46 20.31
C ASP A 141 -1.57 -12.89 21.48
N TRP A 142 -2.00 -12.58 22.71
CA TRP A 142 -1.31 -13.05 23.92
C TRP A 142 -1.30 -14.57 24.02
N GLU A 143 -2.41 -15.23 23.71
CA GLU A 143 -2.48 -16.70 23.69
C GLU A 143 -1.52 -17.32 22.67
N LYS A 144 -1.34 -16.67 21.51
CA LYS A 144 -0.54 -17.22 20.39
C LYS A 144 0.94 -16.84 20.44
N TYR A 145 1.25 -15.64 20.91
CA TYR A 145 2.55 -15.01 20.67
C TYR A 145 3.24 -14.49 21.93
N ALA A 146 2.76 -14.86 23.14
CA ALA A 146 3.39 -14.46 24.40
C ALA A 146 4.90 -14.73 24.44
N ASP A 147 5.34 -15.89 23.97
CA ASP A 147 6.76 -16.25 23.95
C ASP A 147 7.59 -15.34 23.02
N ALA A 148 7.02 -14.95 21.88
CA ALA A 148 7.68 -14.10 20.90
C ALA A 148 7.68 -12.62 21.32
N ALA A 149 6.63 -12.16 22.01
CA ALA A 149 6.45 -10.77 22.43
C ALA A 149 7.57 -10.28 23.37
N LEU A 150 8.23 -11.18 24.09
CA LEU A 150 9.28 -10.87 25.05
C LEU A 150 10.71 -11.09 24.52
N MET A 151 10.86 -11.52 23.26
CA MET A 151 12.17 -11.76 22.67
C MET A 151 12.90 -10.44 22.40
N PRO A 152 14.20 -10.31 22.73
CA PRO A 152 14.96 -9.13 22.34
C PRO A 152 15.09 -9.07 20.81
N VAL A 153 14.82 -7.90 20.22
CA VAL A 153 15.06 -7.68 18.79
C VAL A 153 16.50 -8.00 18.44
N ASP A 154 16.70 -8.65 17.28
CA ASP A 154 18.01 -9.11 16.78
C ASP A 154 18.70 -10.20 17.64
N SER A 155 18.02 -10.78 18.65
CA SER A 155 18.51 -11.99 19.32
C SER A 155 18.47 -13.21 18.39
N VAL A 156 19.17 -14.30 18.78
CA VAL A 156 19.16 -15.55 18.01
C VAL A 156 17.76 -16.15 17.98
N GLU A 157 17.09 -16.19 19.13
CA GLU A 157 15.73 -16.72 19.29
C GLU A 157 14.73 -15.93 18.47
N TRP A 158 14.84 -14.59 18.48
CA TRP A 158 13.99 -13.74 17.65
C TRP A 158 14.21 -14.00 16.15
N ARG A 159 15.46 -14.10 15.70
CA ARG A 159 15.81 -14.39 14.30
C ARG A 159 15.28 -15.75 13.84
N GLU A 160 15.40 -16.77 14.70
CA GLU A 160 14.86 -18.10 14.43
C GLU A 160 13.33 -18.07 14.33
N TRP A 161 12.67 -17.34 15.24
CA TRP A 161 11.22 -17.20 15.23
C TRP A 161 10.70 -16.50 13.98
N ILE A 162 11.28 -15.33 13.62
CA ILE A 162 10.84 -14.60 12.41
C ILE A 162 11.11 -15.38 11.14
N SER A 163 12.17 -16.19 11.08
CA SER A 163 12.45 -17.03 9.91
C SER A 163 11.36 -18.08 9.70
N ALA A 164 10.71 -18.55 10.77
CA ALA A 164 9.59 -19.49 10.70
C ALA A 164 8.22 -18.81 10.56
N ASN A 165 8.11 -17.52 10.92
CA ASN A 165 6.84 -16.80 11.02
C ASN A 165 6.85 -15.45 10.28
N TRP A 166 7.59 -15.37 9.17
CA TRP A 166 7.87 -14.09 8.50
C TRP A 166 6.62 -13.34 8.05
N SER A 167 5.60 -14.03 7.53
CA SER A 167 4.32 -13.37 7.16
C SER A 167 3.67 -12.66 8.35
N GLU A 168 3.68 -13.28 9.52
CA GLU A 168 3.09 -12.70 10.73
C GLU A 168 3.92 -11.53 11.26
N GLU A 169 5.24 -11.71 11.33
CA GLU A 169 6.16 -10.64 11.71
C GLU A 169 6.00 -9.42 10.80
N LEU A 170 6.03 -9.63 9.48
CA LEU A 170 5.93 -8.56 8.49
C LEU A 170 4.58 -7.86 8.56
N PHE A 171 3.48 -8.61 8.65
CA PHE A 171 2.15 -8.01 8.83
C PHE A 171 2.10 -7.09 10.06
N ARG A 172 2.68 -7.53 11.19
CA ARG A 172 2.76 -6.71 12.41
C ARG A 172 3.57 -5.44 12.22
N ARG A 173 4.75 -5.53 11.60
CA ARG A 173 5.53 -4.34 11.24
C ARG A 173 4.73 -3.39 10.37
N ARG A 174 3.98 -3.90 9.39
CA ARG A 174 3.17 -3.07 8.50
C ARG A 174 2.04 -2.34 9.24
N ILE A 175 1.28 -3.02 10.10
CA ILE A 175 0.17 -2.38 10.83
C ILE A 175 0.63 -1.45 11.96
N ASN A 176 1.77 -1.73 12.59
CA ASN A 176 2.26 -0.98 13.74
C ASN A 176 3.22 0.16 13.35
N TYR A 177 3.97 0.02 12.25
CA TYR A 177 4.94 1.02 11.80
C TYR A 177 4.52 1.65 10.46
N THR A 178 4.47 0.87 9.38
CA THR A 178 4.27 1.40 8.01
C THR A 178 2.92 2.13 7.87
N TYR A 179 1.85 1.58 8.45
CA TYR A 179 0.54 2.23 8.48
C TYR A 179 0.64 3.66 9.01
N HIS A 180 1.22 3.83 10.19
CA HIS A 180 1.36 5.12 10.85
C HIS A 180 2.28 6.06 10.07
N TYR A 181 3.36 5.53 9.50
CA TYR A 181 4.25 6.29 8.62
C TYR A 181 3.49 6.89 7.42
N TYR A 182 2.61 6.09 6.79
CA TYR A 182 1.79 6.52 5.64
C TYR A 182 0.63 7.44 6.02
N GLN A 183 0.23 7.48 7.29
CA GLN A 183 -0.83 8.38 7.75
C GLN A 183 -0.30 9.77 8.13
N ASP A 184 1.03 9.96 8.13
CA ASP A 184 1.66 11.22 8.49
C ASP A 184 2.00 12.04 7.24
N ASP A 185 1.31 13.16 7.04
CA ASP A 185 1.50 14.08 5.91
C ASP A 185 2.96 14.54 5.75
N ARG A 186 3.79 14.50 6.80
CA ARG A 186 5.22 14.85 6.74
C ARG A 186 6.04 13.87 5.89
N ASN A 187 5.53 12.64 5.72
CA ASN A 187 6.16 11.57 4.96
C ASN A 187 5.55 11.41 3.56
N ILE A 188 4.77 12.39 3.09
CA ILE A 188 4.07 12.31 1.81
C ILE A 188 4.35 13.56 1.00
N LYS A 189 4.90 13.35 -0.20
CA LYS A 189 4.98 14.38 -1.23
C LYS A 189 3.66 14.42 -1.99
N TRP A 190 2.73 15.27 -1.54
CA TRP A 190 1.45 15.47 -2.22
C TRP A 190 1.63 16.09 -3.60
N LEU A 191 1.04 15.44 -4.61
CA LEU A 191 1.16 15.81 -6.03
C LEU A 191 -0.06 16.62 -6.50
N CYS A 192 -1.25 16.28 -6.00
CA CYS A 192 -2.47 16.97 -6.42
C CYS A 192 -3.58 16.94 -5.35
N GLU A 193 -4.49 17.90 -5.48
CA GLU A 193 -5.78 17.99 -4.79
C GLU A 193 -6.88 17.64 -5.81
N CYS A 194 -7.21 16.34 -5.96
CA CYS A 194 -8.13 15.88 -7.00
C CYS A 194 -9.60 15.93 -6.58
N ASN A 195 -9.91 15.77 -5.30
CA ASN A 195 -11.28 15.77 -4.73
C ASN A 195 -12.27 14.87 -5.50
N TRP A 196 -11.78 13.73 -5.99
CA TRP A 196 -12.64 12.76 -6.68
C TRP A 196 -13.64 12.14 -5.71
N CYS A 197 -14.85 11.92 -6.20
CA CYS A 197 -15.95 11.39 -5.42
C CYS A 197 -16.63 10.26 -6.21
N PHE A 198 -16.59 9.07 -5.66
CA PHE A 198 -17.12 7.84 -6.24
C PHE A 198 -18.37 7.37 -5.51
N ASP A 199 -19.26 6.67 -6.22
CA ASP A 199 -20.37 5.94 -5.60
C ASP A 199 -19.83 4.81 -4.70
N ARG A 200 -20.30 4.73 -3.45
CA ARG A 200 -19.85 3.72 -2.49
C ARG A 200 -20.06 2.30 -2.97
N THR A 201 -21.23 2.01 -3.56
CA THR A 201 -21.56 0.65 -3.99
C THR A 201 -20.69 0.22 -5.17
N ALA A 202 -20.45 1.11 -6.13
CA ALA A 202 -19.55 0.86 -7.26
C ALA A 202 -18.10 0.67 -6.80
N TYR A 203 -17.62 1.53 -5.88
CA TYR A 203 -16.29 1.43 -5.32
C TYR A 203 -16.10 0.10 -4.57
N ASP A 204 -17.04 -0.27 -3.69
CA ASP A 204 -16.97 -1.50 -2.91
C ASP A 204 -16.98 -2.75 -3.82
N ARG A 205 -17.78 -2.74 -4.89
CA ARG A 205 -17.76 -3.82 -5.91
C ARG A 205 -16.40 -3.93 -6.60
N LEU A 206 -15.80 -2.80 -6.97
CA LEU A 206 -14.47 -2.79 -7.58
C LEU A 206 -13.43 -3.32 -6.59
N THR A 207 -13.42 -2.83 -5.35
CA THR A 207 -12.50 -3.31 -4.31
C THR A 207 -12.71 -4.78 -4.00
N ALA A 208 -13.94 -5.29 -3.99
CA ALA A 208 -14.22 -6.71 -3.76
C ALA A 208 -13.74 -7.61 -4.90
N SER A 209 -13.70 -7.09 -6.14
CA SER A 209 -13.09 -7.75 -7.29
C SER A 209 -11.56 -7.72 -7.27
N CYS A 210 -10.99 -6.87 -6.41
CA CYS A 210 -9.57 -6.80 -6.15
C CYS A 210 -9.27 -7.66 -4.91
N ARG A 211 -8.57 -8.78 -5.10
CA ARG A 211 -8.00 -9.52 -3.97
C ARG A 211 -6.50 -9.63 -4.23
N PRO A 212 -5.65 -9.02 -3.37
CA PRO A 212 -4.22 -9.22 -3.45
C PRO A 212 -3.92 -10.72 -3.46
N LYS A 213 -3.19 -11.17 -4.49
CA LYS A 213 -2.78 -12.58 -4.61
C LYS A 213 -1.71 -12.89 -3.59
N TRP A 214 -1.69 -14.11 -3.05
CA TRP A 214 -0.61 -14.54 -2.17
C TRP A 214 0.59 -14.98 -3.00
N CYS A 215 1.80 -14.77 -2.49
CA CYS A 215 3.06 -15.22 -3.12
C CYS A 215 3.13 -16.75 -3.30
N MET A 216 2.32 -17.49 -2.53
CA MET A 216 2.23 -18.95 -2.55
C MET A 216 1.00 -19.47 -3.32
N ASP A 217 0.15 -18.59 -3.87
CA ASP A 217 -0.90 -19.00 -4.80
C ASP A 217 -0.23 -19.34 -6.14
N LYS A 218 0.47 -20.47 -6.20
CA LYS A 218 0.78 -21.10 -7.47
C LYS A 218 -0.56 -21.54 -8.05
N ASP A 219 -0.98 -20.85 -9.10
CA ASP A 219 -2.20 -21.09 -9.85
C ASP A 219 -2.46 -22.61 -10.01
N GLU A 220 -3.66 -23.05 -9.63
CA GLU A 220 -4.27 -24.29 -10.13
C GLU A 220 -4.50 -24.21 -11.65
#